data_AF-A0A511AGN0-F1
#
_entry.id   AF-A0A511AGN0-F1
#
_cell.length_a   1.000
_cell.length_b   1.000
_cell.length_c   1.000
_cell.angle_alpha   90.00
_cell.angle_beta   90.00
_cell.angle_gamma   90.00
#
_symmetry.space_group_name_H-M   'P 1'
#
loop_
_entity.id
_entity.type
_entity.pdbx_description
1 polymer ?
#
loop_
_entity_poly.entity_id
_entity_poly.type
_entity_poly.pdbx_seq_one_letter_code
_entity_poly.pdbx_strand_id
1 'polypeptide(L)'
;MTTEATDRKSIADLAASHGLDVVPESISLNELGLDFRVAFAETDGAEKWVLRIPRRADVAPRAAVEGRLLDRIQPHLDVEIPDWRIHAADLIAYPLLPGEPGLTIGEDGEPAWHFDVESDAFAHSLGDLLAQLHSIDPEEVSTTGIDIRTAAETRQGIRDDIARVSAEFAIAADLLSRWRTWLADDDYWPTWSVLTHGEVYPAHLLLTDEKIVGVLDWTTAAIGDPARDFVFHRASVSDRSFDATVRRYVERGGRVWPKLAEHCTELYSTSPLAYGLYALTTGDPAHLEAAAAQLGPQ
;
A
#
# COMPACT_ATOMS: atom_id res chain seq x y z
N MET A 1 -4.50 25.71 -6.39
CA MET A 1 -4.55 26.40 -5.10
C MET A 1 -4.08 25.40 -4.07
N THR A 2 -3.03 25.71 -3.31
CA THR A 2 -2.64 24.96 -2.12
C THR A 2 -3.69 25.22 -1.04
N THR A 3 -4.28 24.17 -0.47
CA THR A 3 -5.30 24.31 0.57
C THR A 3 -4.67 24.89 1.84
N GLU A 4 -5.14 26.05 2.31
CA GLU A 4 -4.57 26.81 3.45
C GLU A 4 -4.89 26.20 4.84
N ALA A 5 -5.53 25.04 4.91
CA ALA A 5 -5.96 24.41 6.16
C ALA A 5 -4.77 23.79 6.92
N THR A 6 -4.10 24.59 7.76
CA THR A 6 -2.88 24.22 8.51
C THR A 6 -3.05 24.11 10.01
N ASP A 7 -4.15 24.60 10.56
CA ASP A 7 -4.44 24.53 11.98
C ASP A 7 -5.83 23.94 12.23
N ARG A 8 -6.12 23.60 13.49
CA ARG A 8 -7.39 22.96 13.87
C ARG A 8 -8.61 23.75 13.41
N LYS A 9 -8.56 25.08 13.49
CA LYS A 9 -9.70 25.94 13.13
C LYS A 9 -9.94 25.92 11.62
N SER A 10 -8.90 26.17 10.83
CA SER A 10 -8.97 26.17 9.36
C SER A 10 -9.33 24.79 8.80
N ILE A 11 -8.95 23.70 9.47
CA ILE A 11 -9.37 22.33 9.10
C ILE A 11 -10.85 22.11 9.42
N ALA A 12 -11.33 22.55 10.58
CA ALA A 12 -12.76 22.48 10.90
C ALA A 12 -13.61 23.32 9.94
N ASP A 13 -13.16 24.55 9.61
CA ASP A 13 -13.83 25.43 8.65
C ASP A 13 -13.88 24.78 7.24
N LEU A 14 -12.79 24.12 6.82
CA LEU A 14 -12.75 23.35 5.57
C LEU A 14 -13.76 22.20 5.61
N ALA A 15 -13.77 21.38 6.66
CA ALA A 15 -14.71 20.27 6.81
C ALA A 15 -16.17 20.76 6.75
N ALA A 16 -16.49 21.84 7.47
CA ALA A 16 -17.82 22.44 7.49
C ALA A 16 -18.26 22.95 6.11
N SER A 17 -17.32 23.46 5.29
CA SER A 17 -17.61 23.88 3.91
C SER A 17 -18.05 22.72 2.99
N HIS A 18 -17.71 21.48 3.36
CA HIS A 18 -18.16 20.25 2.71
C HIS A 18 -19.32 19.56 3.46
N GLY A 19 -19.92 20.22 4.45
CA GLY A 19 -21.06 19.69 5.19
C GLY A 19 -20.71 18.71 6.31
N LEU A 20 -19.46 18.73 6.80
CA LEU A 20 -19.01 17.93 7.95
C LEU A 20 -18.61 18.84 9.12
N ASP A 21 -19.50 18.93 10.12
CA ASP A 21 -19.25 19.70 11.33
C ASP A 21 -18.44 18.88 12.34
N VAL A 22 -17.15 19.22 12.49
CA VAL A 22 -16.23 18.60 13.45
C VAL A 22 -15.91 19.55 14.62
N VAL A 23 -15.65 18.97 15.79
CA VAL A 23 -15.22 19.68 17.00
C VAL A 23 -13.75 20.08 16.85
N PRO A 24 -13.40 21.38 16.74
CA PRO A 24 -12.02 21.80 16.48
C PRO A 24 -11.00 21.29 17.51
N GLU A 25 -11.39 21.19 18.77
CA GLU A 25 -10.53 20.75 19.87
C GLU A 25 -10.17 19.26 19.79
N SER A 26 -10.99 18.46 19.11
CA SER A 26 -10.75 17.02 18.89
C SER A 26 -9.70 16.75 17.81
N ILE A 27 -9.38 17.75 16.99
CA ILE A 27 -8.53 17.56 15.81
C ILE A 27 -7.09 17.22 16.22
N SER A 28 -6.64 16.04 15.82
CA SER A 28 -5.24 15.61 15.89
C SER A 28 -4.67 15.46 14.48
N LEU A 29 -3.41 15.85 14.29
CA LEU A 29 -2.76 15.83 12.99
C LEU A 29 -1.74 14.70 12.91
N ASN A 30 -1.72 14.04 11.77
CA ASN A 30 -0.62 13.18 11.33
C ASN A 30 0.00 13.80 10.08
N GLU A 31 1.23 14.27 10.24
CA GLU A 31 1.98 14.99 9.21
C GLU A 31 2.97 14.10 8.43
N LEU A 32 3.00 12.79 8.69
CA LEU A 32 3.96 11.87 8.07
C LEU A 32 3.72 11.68 6.56
N GLY A 33 2.48 11.87 6.09
CA GLY A 33 2.12 11.72 4.68
C GLY A 33 2.73 12.78 3.77
N LEU A 34 3.33 12.35 2.65
CA LEU A 34 3.94 13.22 1.65
C LEU A 34 2.91 13.88 0.72
N ASP A 35 1.84 13.16 0.37
CA ASP A 35 0.83 13.65 -0.57
C ASP A 35 -0.37 14.30 0.13
N PHE A 36 -0.68 13.85 1.35
CA PHE A 36 -1.81 14.35 2.15
C PHE A 36 -1.34 14.74 3.55
N ARG A 37 -1.93 15.82 4.07
CA ARG A 37 -2.06 16.01 5.51
C ARG A 37 -3.24 15.18 5.98
N VAL A 38 -3.04 14.37 7.02
CA VAL A 38 -4.11 13.56 7.62
C VAL A 38 -4.51 14.17 8.95
N ALA A 39 -5.80 14.34 9.17
CA ALA A 39 -6.35 14.79 10.45
C ALA A 39 -7.40 13.80 10.94
N PHE A 40 -7.40 13.51 12.24
CA PHE A 40 -8.47 12.77 12.91
C PHE A 40 -9.33 13.77 13.69
N ALA A 41 -10.64 13.65 13.58
CA ALA A 41 -11.57 14.57 14.20
C ALA A 41 -12.82 13.85 14.69
N GLU A 42 -13.52 14.44 15.67
CA GLU A 42 -14.82 13.98 16.16
C GLU A 42 -15.91 14.98 15.78
N THR A 43 -17.10 14.49 15.44
CA THR A 43 -18.31 15.33 15.35
C THR A 43 -18.93 15.53 16.73
N ASP A 44 -19.90 16.45 16.86
CA ASP A 44 -20.68 16.61 18.11
C ASP A 44 -21.42 15.32 18.54
N GLY A 45 -21.67 14.42 17.59
CA GLY A 45 -22.24 13.09 17.84
C GLY A 45 -21.22 12.04 18.34
N ALA A 46 -19.97 12.44 18.59
CA ALA A 46 -18.84 11.57 18.92
C ALA A 46 -18.47 10.54 17.82
N GLU A 47 -18.90 10.77 16.58
CA GLU A 47 -18.41 9.99 15.44
C GLU A 47 -17.00 10.44 15.07
N LYS A 48 -16.09 9.49 14.93
CA LYS A 48 -14.69 9.76 14.53
C LYS A 48 -14.56 9.73 13.01
N TRP A 49 -13.78 10.67 12.48
CA TRP A 49 -13.55 10.88 11.07
C TRP A 49 -12.07 11.03 10.76
N VAL A 50 -11.69 10.59 9.56
CA VAL A 50 -10.39 10.85 8.95
C VAL A 50 -10.59 11.87 7.84
N LEU A 51 -9.76 12.91 7.85
CA LEU A 51 -9.72 13.95 6.83
C LEU A 51 -8.35 13.87 6.14
N ARG A 52 -8.35 13.67 4.82
CA ARG A 52 -7.17 13.71 3.96
C ARG A 52 -7.20 15.00 3.15
N ILE A 53 -6.29 15.92 3.46
CA ILE A 53 -6.18 17.24 2.83
C ILE A 53 -4.99 17.20 1.86
N PRO A 54 -5.22 17.30 0.54
CA PRO A 54 -4.14 17.25 -0.45
C PRO A 54 -3.12 18.36 -0.22
N ARG A 55 -1.82 18.01 -0.18
CA ARG A 55 -0.74 19.00 -0.06
C ARG A 55 -0.44 19.70 -1.39
N ARG A 56 -0.81 19.08 -2.51
CA ARG A 56 -0.55 19.55 -3.87
C ARG A 56 -1.73 19.24 -4.80
N ALA A 57 -1.91 20.06 -5.83
CA ALA A 57 -3.03 19.92 -6.77
C ALA A 57 -2.93 18.69 -7.69
N ASP A 58 -1.72 18.15 -7.89
CA ASP A 58 -1.46 16.96 -8.70
C ASP A 58 -1.86 15.65 -8.01
N VAL A 59 -2.21 15.70 -6.73
CA VAL A 59 -2.65 14.54 -5.94
C VAL A 59 -4.11 14.18 -6.24
N ALA A 60 -4.98 15.17 -6.52
CA ALA A 60 -6.41 14.96 -6.70
C ALA A 60 -6.76 13.98 -7.85
N PRO A 61 -6.12 14.00 -9.03
CA PRO A 61 -6.39 12.99 -10.06
C PRO A 61 -6.08 11.56 -9.64
N ARG A 62 -5.03 11.34 -8.84
CA ARG A 62 -4.67 10.01 -8.31
C ARG A 62 -5.68 9.55 -7.26
N ALA A 63 -6.06 10.46 -6.36
CA ALA A 63 -7.12 10.20 -5.39
C ALA A 63 -8.45 9.83 -6.06
N ALA A 64 -8.77 10.44 -7.21
CA ALA A 64 -9.98 10.10 -7.95
C ALA A 64 -9.99 8.65 -8.47
N VAL A 65 -8.83 8.07 -8.80
CA VAL A 65 -8.70 6.65 -9.14
C VAL A 65 -8.95 5.79 -7.91
N GLU A 66 -8.28 6.10 -6.79
CA GLU A 66 -8.45 5.41 -5.50
C GLU A 66 -9.92 5.38 -5.06
N GLY A 67 -10.62 6.53 -5.07
CA GLY A 67 -12.03 6.61 -4.70
C GLY A 67 -12.95 5.72 -5.55
N ARG A 68 -12.76 5.70 -6.89
CA ARG A 68 -13.54 4.82 -7.78
C ARG A 68 -13.26 3.34 -7.51
N LEU A 69 -12.02 3.00 -7.12
CA LEU A 69 -11.66 1.64 -6.77
C LEU A 69 -12.34 1.22 -5.46
N LEU A 70 -12.26 2.04 -4.41
CA LEU A 70 -12.88 1.79 -3.11
C LEU A 70 -14.38 1.47 -3.26
N ASP A 71 -15.11 2.32 -4.00
CA ASP A 71 -16.55 2.11 -4.30
C ASP A 71 -16.84 0.75 -4.98
N ARG A 72 -15.88 0.25 -5.76
CA ARG A 72 -16.01 -1.00 -6.52
C ARG A 72 -15.72 -2.22 -5.68
N ILE A 73 -14.70 -2.16 -4.82
CA ILE A 73 -14.20 -3.35 -4.10
C ILE A 73 -14.87 -3.54 -2.75
N GLN A 74 -15.44 -2.48 -2.15
CA GLN A 74 -16.09 -2.55 -0.84
C GLN A 74 -17.13 -3.70 -0.72
N PRO A 75 -17.97 -4.00 -1.72
CA PRO A 75 -18.94 -5.10 -1.62
C PRO A 75 -18.32 -6.51 -1.61
N HIS A 76 -17.03 -6.64 -1.92
CA HIS A 76 -16.34 -7.93 -2.10
C HIS A 76 -15.44 -8.31 -0.93
N LEU A 77 -15.21 -7.39 0.01
CA LEU A 77 -14.29 -7.58 1.13
C LEU A 77 -15.07 -7.72 2.45
N ASP A 78 -14.67 -8.67 3.29
CA ASP A 78 -15.24 -8.82 4.64
C ASP A 78 -14.61 -7.85 5.66
N VAL A 79 -13.50 -7.20 5.29
CA VAL A 79 -12.81 -6.19 6.08
C VAL A 79 -13.26 -4.78 5.69
N GLU A 80 -13.15 -3.85 6.62
CA GLU A 80 -13.48 -2.45 6.37
C GLU A 80 -12.40 -1.77 5.52
N ILE A 81 -12.83 -0.94 4.57
CA ILE A 81 -11.96 -0.06 3.78
C ILE A 81 -12.51 1.37 3.84
N PRO A 82 -11.72 2.41 3.51
CA PRO A 82 -12.20 3.79 3.56
C PRO A 82 -13.47 4.03 2.71
N ASP A 83 -14.59 4.37 3.36
CA ASP A 83 -15.84 4.82 2.73
C ASP A 83 -15.80 6.35 2.55
N TRP A 84 -15.32 6.81 1.40
CA TRP A 84 -15.14 8.24 1.11
C TRP A 84 -16.48 8.97 0.92
N ARG A 85 -17.06 9.41 2.05
CA ARG A 85 -18.31 10.20 2.07
C ARG A 85 -18.13 11.63 1.57
N ILE A 86 -16.92 12.16 1.68
CA ILE A 86 -16.52 13.43 1.04
C ILE A 86 -15.37 13.12 0.10
N HIS A 87 -15.53 13.52 -1.16
CA HIS A 87 -14.52 13.39 -2.19
C HIS A 87 -14.49 14.67 -3.04
N ALA A 88 -13.65 15.61 -2.64
CA ALA A 88 -13.43 16.89 -3.29
C ALA A 88 -11.94 17.11 -3.57
N ALA A 89 -11.63 18.12 -4.38
CA ALA A 89 -10.26 18.42 -4.81
C ALA A 89 -9.34 18.90 -3.67
N ASP A 90 -9.94 19.40 -2.59
CA ASP A 90 -9.31 20.01 -1.42
C ASP A 90 -9.58 19.26 -0.11
N LEU A 91 -10.54 18.33 -0.10
CA LEU A 91 -10.85 17.47 1.04
C LEU A 91 -11.37 16.10 0.61
N ILE A 92 -10.79 15.06 1.18
CA ILE A 92 -11.37 13.71 1.24
C ILE A 92 -11.67 13.43 2.71
N ALA A 93 -12.85 12.89 3.02
CA ALA A 93 -13.19 12.50 4.39
C ALA A 93 -14.03 11.24 4.45
N TYR A 94 -13.74 10.40 5.44
CA TYR A 94 -14.42 9.14 5.70
C TYR A 94 -14.48 8.84 7.20
N PRO A 95 -15.48 8.07 7.68
CA PRO A 95 -15.51 7.61 9.07
C PRO A 95 -14.24 6.83 9.43
N LEU A 96 -13.75 7.02 10.65
CA LEU A 96 -12.61 6.25 11.14
C LEU A 96 -12.96 4.76 11.17
N LEU A 97 -12.12 3.95 10.53
CA LEU A 97 -12.28 2.50 10.51
C LEU A 97 -11.97 1.89 11.90
N PRO A 98 -12.58 0.75 12.25
CA PRO A 98 -12.31 0.07 13.51
C PRO A 98 -10.91 -0.59 13.52
N GLY A 99 -10.41 -0.88 14.72
CA GLY A 99 -9.12 -1.51 14.93
C GLY A 99 -7.96 -0.51 15.01
N GLU A 100 -6.76 -1.04 15.27
CA GLU A 100 -5.54 -0.25 15.41
C GLU A 100 -4.49 -0.72 14.40
N PRO A 101 -3.64 0.16 13.84
CA PRO A 101 -2.58 -0.26 12.93
C PRO A 101 -1.68 -1.32 13.56
N GLY A 102 -1.35 -2.38 12.81
CA GLY A 102 -0.41 -3.41 13.29
C GLY A 102 1.03 -2.89 13.47
N LEU A 103 1.37 -1.79 12.79
CA LEU A 103 2.65 -1.11 12.92
C LEU A 103 2.49 0.41 12.83
N THR A 104 3.17 1.14 13.70
CA THR A 104 3.30 2.61 13.63
C THR A 104 4.76 3.01 13.66
N ILE A 105 5.08 4.20 13.19
CA ILE A 105 6.42 4.78 13.32
C ILE A 105 6.44 5.69 14.55
N GLY A 106 7.37 5.44 15.47
CA GLY A 106 7.58 6.26 16.66
C GLY A 106 8.13 7.65 16.33
N GLU A 107 8.14 8.55 17.32
CA GLU A 107 8.72 9.90 17.15
C GLU A 107 10.22 9.87 16.85
N ASP A 108 10.91 8.80 17.24
CA ASP A 108 12.31 8.52 16.95
C ASP A 108 12.55 7.94 15.54
N GLY A 109 11.49 7.67 14.78
CA GLY A 109 11.54 7.07 13.46
C GLY A 109 11.59 5.54 13.48
N GLU A 110 11.57 4.90 14.65
CA GLU A 110 11.65 3.44 14.76
C GLU A 110 10.26 2.78 14.63
N PRO A 111 10.19 1.58 14.04
CA PRO A 111 8.94 0.83 13.93
C PRO A 111 8.49 0.28 15.28
N ALA A 112 7.26 0.60 15.68
CA ALA A 112 6.57 0.02 16.82
C ALA A 112 5.52 -1.00 16.33
N TRP A 113 5.71 -2.27 16.67
CA TRP A 113 4.81 -3.38 16.34
C TRP A 113 3.75 -3.56 17.44
N HIS A 114 2.49 -3.77 17.03
CA HIS A 114 1.35 -3.86 17.95
C HIS A 114 0.71 -5.25 18.04
N PHE A 115 1.34 -6.25 17.44
CA PHE A 115 0.90 -7.65 17.42
C PHE A 115 2.10 -8.58 17.17
N ASP A 116 1.92 -9.88 17.37
CA ASP A 116 2.93 -10.88 16.97
C ASP A 116 2.81 -11.18 15.47
N VAL A 117 3.83 -10.81 14.69
CA VAL A 117 3.88 -11.06 13.24
C VAL A 117 3.93 -12.56 12.89
N GLU A 118 4.32 -13.41 13.85
CA GLU A 118 4.31 -14.88 13.73
C GLU A 118 2.99 -15.51 14.20
N SER A 119 1.97 -14.70 14.51
CA SER A 119 0.67 -15.20 14.96
C SER A 119 -0.04 -16.02 13.89
N ASP A 120 -0.47 -17.24 14.25
CA ASP A 120 -1.31 -18.08 13.40
C ASP A 120 -2.67 -17.38 13.09
N ALA A 121 -3.17 -16.52 13.99
CA ALA A 121 -4.41 -15.76 13.76
C ALA A 121 -4.23 -14.71 12.68
N PHE A 122 -3.12 -13.97 12.72
CA PHE A 122 -2.76 -13.01 11.67
C PHE A 122 -2.51 -13.70 10.33
N ALA A 123 -1.73 -14.79 10.31
CA ALA A 123 -1.45 -15.56 9.11
C ALA A 123 -2.74 -16.03 8.41
N HIS A 124 -3.69 -16.57 9.18
CA HIS A 124 -4.98 -16.96 8.62
C HIS A 124 -5.81 -15.77 8.14
N SER A 125 -5.84 -14.67 8.91
CA SER A 125 -6.57 -13.46 8.54
C SER A 125 -6.04 -12.83 7.25
N LEU A 126 -4.71 -12.82 7.08
CA LEU A 126 -4.06 -12.33 5.86
C LEU A 126 -4.37 -13.24 4.68
N GLY A 127 -4.31 -14.57 4.86
CA GLY A 127 -4.68 -15.51 3.81
C GLY A 127 -6.13 -15.37 3.35
N ASP A 128 -7.06 -15.13 4.28
CA ASP A 128 -8.48 -14.84 3.97
C ASP A 128 -8.63 -13.54 3.17
N LEU A 129 -8.01 -12.45 3.63
CA LEU A 129 -8.04 -11.14 2.95
C LEU A 129 -7.50 -11.22 1.52
N LEU A 130 -6.31 -11.80 1.34
CA LEU A 130 -5.67 -11.86 0.02
C LEU A 130 -6.48 -12.73 -0.95
N ALA A 131 -7.10 -13.80 -0.46
CA ALA A 131 -7.94 -14.64 -1.30
C ALA A 131 -9.19 -13.90 -1.77
N GLN A 132 -9.83 -13.12 -0.89
CA GLN A 132 -10.97 -12.27 -1.25
C GLN A 132 -10.57 -11.24 -2.29
N LEU A 133 -9.53 -10.45 -2.02
CA LEU A 133 -9.05 -9.41 -2.91
C LEU A 133 -8.66 -9.97 -4.29
N HIS A 134 -7.87 -11.05 -4.32
CA HIS A 134 -7.40 -11.65 -5.57
C HIS A 134 -8.50 -12.42 -6.33
N SER A 135 -9.68 -12.60 -5.74
CA SER A 135 -10.84 -13.23 -6.39
C SER A 135 -11.75 -12.24 -7.11
N ILE A 136 -11.60 -10.93 -6.87
CA ILE A 136 -12.35 -9.89 -7.57
C ILE A 136 -12.00 -9.95 -9.06
N ASP A 137 -13.01 -10.01 -9.92
CA ASP A 137 -12.80 -10.07 -11.36
C ASP A 137 -12.12 -8.78 -11.83
N PRO A 138 -10.95 -8.85 -12.49
CA PRO A 138 -10.28 -7.67 -13.05
C PRO A 138 -11.18 -6.78 -13.91
N GLU A 139 -12.20 -7.34 -14.58
CA GLU A 139 -13.15 -6.55 -15.37
C GLU A 139 -14.05 -5.64 -14.52
N GLU A 140 -14.31 -5.98 -13.25
CA GLU A 140 -15.12 -5.14 -12.36
C GLU A 140 -14.42 -3.83 -11.98
N VAL A 141 -13.08 -3.83 -12.02
CA VAL A 141 -12.22 -2.72 -11.60
C VAL A 141 -11.45 -2.08 -12.76
N SER A 142 -11.48 -2.64 -13.96
CA SER A 142 -10.70 -2.17 -15.12
C SER A 142 -11.00 -0.72 -15.51
N THR A 143 -12.24 -0.25 -15.26
CA THR A 143 -12.67 1.12 -15.57
C THR A 143 -12.34 2.15 -14.47
N THR A 144 -11.77 1.72 -13.35
CA THR A 144 -11.43 2.63 -12.23
C THR A 144 -10.25 3.55 -12.60
N GLY A 145 -9.40 3.12 -13.53
CA GLY A 145 -8.18 3.84 -13.94
C GLY A 145 -6.92 3.40 -13.20
N ILE A 146 -6.98 2.31 -12.41
CA ILE A 146 -5.80 1.64 -11.88
C ILE A 146 -4.90 1.12 -13.00
N ASP A 147 -3.62 0.92 -12.69
CA ASP A 147 -2.69 0.28 -13.60
C ASP A 147 -3.12 -1.18 -13.87
N ILE A 148 -3.04 -1.60 -15.12
CA ILE A 148 -3.37 -2.97 -15.54
C ILE A 148 -2.18 -3.55 -16.27
N ARG A 149 -1.61 -4.63 -15.73
CA ARG A 149 -0.50 -5.37 -16.32
C ARG A 149 -0.79 -6.86 -16.30
N THR A 150 -0.61 -7.50 -17.44
CA THR A 150 -0.46 -8.96 -17.50
C THR A 150 0.80 -9.40 -16.75
N ALA A 151 0.89 -10.67 -16.35
CA ALA A 151 2.10 -11.20 -15.71
C ALA A 151 3.38 -10.97 -16.54
N ALA A 152 3.28 -11.07 -17.86
CA ALA A 152 4.38 -10.78 -18.77
C ALA A 152 4.77 -9.30 -18.78
N GLU A 153 3.79 -8.39 -18.76
CA GLU A 153 4.04 -6.94 -18.68
C GLU A 153 4.60 -6.53 -17.32
N THR A 154 4.18 -7.14 -16.21
CA THR A 154 4.78 -6.91 -14.89
C THR A 154 6.25 -7.29 -14.89
N ARG A 155 6.58 -8.48 -15.42
CA ARG A 155 7.97 -8.94 -15.59
C ARG A 155 8.79 -7.99 -16.47
N GLN A 156 8.21 -7.54 -17.57
CA GLN A 156 8.88 -6.61 -18.47
C GLN A 156 9.08 -5.23 -17.83
N GLY A 157 8.09 -4.72 -17.09
CA GLY A 157 8.20 -3.45 -16.37
C GLY A 157 9.38 -3.42 -15.41
N ILE A 158 9.63 -4.52 -14.68
CA ILE A 158 10.79 -4.62 -13.80
C ILE A 158 12.11 -4.60 -14.59
N ARG A 159 12.17 -5.18 -15.80
CA ARG A 159 13.36 -5.07 -16.67
C ARG A 159 13.60 -3.62 -17.10
N ASP A 160 12.52 -2.93 -17.47
CA ASP A 160 12.56 -1.56 -17.96
C ASP A 160 12.98 -0.61 -16.82
N ASP A 161 12.48 -0.85 -15.61
CA ASP A 161 12.87 -0.12 -14.40
C ASP A 161 14.36 -0.33 -14.07
N ILE A 162 14.85 -1.57 -14.13
CA ILE A 162 16.30 -1.85 -13.98
C ILE A 162 17.10 -1.07 -15.01
N ALA A 163 16.68 -1.05 -16.28
CA ALA A 163 17.37 -0.32 -17.33
C ALA A 163 17.37 1.19 -17.07
N ARG A 164 16.23 1.75 -16.66
CA ARG A 164 16.07 3.17 -16.33
C ARG A 164 16.96 3.58 -15.15
N VAL A 165 16.94 2.83 -14.05
CA VAL A 165 17.76 3.13 -12.88
C VAL A 165 19.25 2.93 -13.17
N SER A 166 19.61 1.89 -13.94
CA SER A 166 21.02 1.65 -14.32
C SER A 166 21.61 2.75 -15.23
N ALA A 167 20.77 3.54 -15.90
CA ALA A 167 21.23 4.67 -16.71
C ALA A 167 21.69 5.85 -15.84
N GLU A 168 21.14 5.98 -14.63
CA GLU A 168 21.35 7.12 -13.74
C GLU A 168 22.19 6.77 -12.50
N PHE A 169 22.19 5.49 -12.07
CA PHE A 169 22.89 5.01 -10.89
C PHE A 169 23.83 3.86 -11.20
N ALA A 170 24.94 3.80 -10.46
CA ALA A 170 25.75 2.59 -10.40
C ALA A 170 25.05 1.55 -9.51
N ILE A 171 24.72 0.40 -10.08
CA ILE A 171 24.14 -0.72 -9.36
C ILE A 171 25.22 -1.80 -9.17
N ALA A 172 25.32 -2.35 -7.96
CA ALA A 172 26.26 -3.43 -7.65
C ALA A 172 26.08 -4.62 -8.61
N ALA A 173 27.20 -5.20 -9.07
CA ALA A 173 27.20 -6.20 -10.14
C ALA A 173 26.50 -7.50 -9.72
N ASP A 174 26.60 -7.87 -8.45
CA ASP A 174 25.93 -8.99 -7.81
C ASP A 174 24.41 -8.78 -7.72
N LEU A 175 23.94 -7.58 -7.34
CA LEU A 175 22.52 -7.21 -7.38
C LEU A 175 21.95 -7.31 -8.81
N LEU A 176 22.63 -6.72 -9.79
CA LEU A 176 22.22 -6.82 -11.20
C LEU A 176 22.20 -8.27 -11.70
N SER A 177 23.20 -9.07 -11.33
CA SER A 177 23.26 -10.48 -11.70
C SER A 177 22.12 -11.29 -11.09
N ARG A 178 21.82 -11.04 -9.81
CA ARG A 178 20.70 -11.64 -9.08
C ARG A 178 19.38 -11.34 -9.78
N TRP A 179 19.06 -10.06 -10.01
CA TRP A 179 17.80 -9.67 -10.64
C TRP A 179 17.68 -10.20 -12.07
N ARG A 180 18.77 -10.18 -12.86
CA ARG A 180 18.75 -10.74 -14.23
C ARG A 180 18.51 -12.25 -14.23
N THR A 181 19.07 -12.98 -13.27
CA THR A 181 18.88 -14.43 -13.13
C THR A 181 17.43 -14.75 -12.77
N TRP A 182 16.88 -14.09 -11.75
CA TRP A 182 15.47 -14.18 -11.37
C TRP A 182 14.53 -13.83 -12.53
N LEU A 183 14.80 -12.72 -13.21
CA LEU A 183 14.02 -12.31 -14.36
C LEU A 183 14.14 -13.27 -15.53
N ALA A 184 15.18 -14.10 -15.65
CA ALA A 184 15.35 -15.04 -16.77
C ALA A 184 14.66 -16.40 -16.54
N ASP A 185 14.36 -16.75 -15.31
CA ASP A 185 13.80 -18.05 -14.93
C ASP A 185 12.27 -17.99 -14.87
N ASP A 186 11.61 -18.69 -15.79
CA ASP A 186 10.15 -18.68 -15.95
C ASP A 186 9.39 -19.28 -14.77
N ASP A 187 10.01 -20.18 -14.00
CA ASP A 187 9.35 -20.83 -12.86
C ASP A 187 9.06 -19.84 -11.72
N TYR A 188 9.75 -18.68 -11.69
CA TYR A 188 9.48 -17.64 -10.72
C TYR A 188 8.20 -16.86 -11.01
N TRP A 189 7.66 -16.90 -12.24
CA TRP A 189 6.64 -15.94 -12.65
C TRP A 189 5.26 -16.58 -12.74
N PRO A 190 4.20 -15.89 -12.28
CA PRO A 190 2.84 -16.36 -12.49
C PRO A 190 2.47 -16.27 -13.98
N THR A 191 1.43 -17.00 -14.36
CA THR A 191 0.84 -16.97 -15.71
C THR A 191 -0.50 -16.23 -15.74
N TRP A 192 -0.86 -15.56 -14.65
CA TRP A 192 -2.10 -14.80 -14.49
C TRP A 192 -1.84 -13.52 -13.69
N SER A 193 -2.76 -12.57 -13.78
CA SER A 193 -2.79 -11.36 -12.96
C SER A 193 -4.06 -11.33 -12.10
N VAL A 194 -4.01 -10.59 -11.00
CA VAL A 194 -5.14 -10.35 -10.09
C VAL A 194 -5.16 -8.88 -9.70
N LEU A 195 -6.28 -8.39 -9.18
CA LEU A 195 -6.27 -7.14 -8.43
C LEU A 195 -5.42 -7.32 -7.17
N THR A 196 -4.44 -6.45 -6.96
CA THR A 196 -3.57 -6.40 -5.79
C THR A 196 -3.74 -5.07 -5.08
N HIS A 197 -3.53 -5.06 -3.76
CA HIS A 197 -3.42 -3.84 -2.96
C HIS A 197 -2.15 -3.07 -3.32
N GLY A 198 -1.04 -3.78 -3.56
CA GLY A 198 0.24 -3.20 -3.99
C GLY A 198 1.21 -2.89 -2.85
N GLU A 199 0.70 -2.66 -1.65
CA GLU A 199 1.51 -2.35 -0.46
C GLU A 199 0.90 -2.93 0.84
N VAL A 200 0.77 -4.25 0.90
CA VAL A 200 0.26 -4.95 2.10
C VAL A 200 1.36 -5.09 3.14
N TYR A 201 1.31 -4.24 4.17
CA TYR A 201 2.15 -4.37 5.37
C TYR A 201 1.42 -3.80 6.60
N PRO A 202 1.87 -4.11 7.82
CA PRO A 202 1.07 -3.87 9.02
C PRO A 202 0.73 -2.41 9.36
N ALA A 203 1.37 -1.40 8.76
CA ALA A 203 0.92 -0.02 8.96
C ALA A 203 -0.36 0.30 8.18
N HIS A 204 -0.65 -0.48 7.12
CA HIS A 204 -1.88 -0.37 6.32
C HIS A 204 -2.95 -1.37 6.78
N LEU A 205 -2.68 -2.20 7.79
CA LEU A 205 -3.61 -3.19 8.30
C LEU A 205 -4.08 -2.80 9.70
N LEU A 206 -5.39 -2.61 9.84
CA LEU A 206 -6.03 -2.38 11.14
C LEU A 206 -6.41 -3.73 11.76
N LEU A 207 -6.01 -3.93 13.00
CA LEU A 207 -6.13 -5.19 13.71
C LEU A 207 -7.07 -5.09 14.92
N THR A 208 -7.75 -6.20 15.23
CA THR A 208 -8.40 -6.46 16.51
C THR A 208 -8.14 -7.92 16.88
N ASP A 209 -7.58 -8.18 18.06
CA ASP A 209 -7.15 -9.52 18.49
C ASP A 209 -6.31 -10.24 17.43
N GLU A 210 -5.34 -9.52 16.83
CA GLU A 210 -4.44 -9.97 15.77
C GLU A 210 -5.11 -10.37 14.44
N LYS A 211 -6.41 -10.11 14.28
CA LYS A 211 -7.14 -10.28 13.03
C LYS A 211 -7.27 -8.96 12.29
N ILE A 212 -7.11 -9.01 10.98
CA ILE A 212 -7.31 -7.85 10.11
C ILE A 212 -8.80 -7.54 10.05
N VAL A 213 -9.16 -6.34 10.47
CA VAL A 213 -10.52 -5.80 10.43
C VAL A 213 -10.66 -4.62 9.48
N GLY A 214 -9.55 -4.03 9.05
CA GLY A 214 -9.56 -3.02 8.01
C GLY A 214 -8.25 -2.87 7.25
N VAL A 215 -8.34 -2.32 6.05
CA VAL A 215 -7.20 -2.10 5.13
C VAL A 215 -7.21 -0.67 4.62
N LEU A 216 -6.08 0.02 4.78
CA LEU A 216 -5.87 1.42 4.44
C LEU A 216 -4.97 1.57 3.21
N ASP A 217 -4.98 2.77 2.63
CA ASP A 217 -4.08 3.21 1.56
C ASP A 217 -4.07 2.35 0.29
N TRP A 218 -5.11 2.54 -0.53
CA TRP A 218 -5.30 1.82 -1.78
C TRP A 218 -4.66 2.52 -2.99
N THR A 219 -3.75 3.47 -2.75
CA THR A 219 -3.14 4.29 -3.82
C THR A 219 -2.24 3.48 -4.78
N THR A 220 -1.72 2.35 -4.32
CA THR A 220 -0.83 1.46 -5.10
C THR A 220 -1.54 0.28 -5.74
N ALA A 221 -2.87 0.22 -5.63
CA ALA A 221 -3.66 -0.87 -6.16
C ALA A 221 -3.59 -0.94 -7.69
N ALA A 222 -3.49 -2.16 -8.20
CA ALA A 222 -3.30 -2.44 -9.62
C ALA A 222 -3.77 -3.86 -9.96
N ILE A 223 -3.99 -4.13 -11.24
CA ILE A 223 -4.06 -5.51 -11.74
C ILE A 223 -2.64 -5.94 -12.12
N GLY A 224 -2.11 -6.97 -11.46
CA GLY A 224 -0.72 -7.38 -11.63
C GLY A 224 -0.37 -8.69 -10.94
N ASP A 225 0.88 -8.80 -10.50
CA ASP A 225 1.46 -10.01 -9.91
C ASP A 225 0.88 -10.28 -8.50
N PRO A 226 0.18 -11.42 -8.27
CA PRO A 226 -0.37 -11.75 -6.96
C PRO A 226 0.67 -11.76 -5.83
N ALA A 227 1.94 -12.05 -6.13
CA ALA A 227 2.99 -12.12 -5.11
C ALA A 227 3.25 -10.76 -4.46
N ARG A 228 2.89 -9.65 -5.11
CA ARG A 228 3.13 -8.30 -4.60
C ARG A 228 2.60 -8.12 -3.17
N ASP A 229 1.43 -8.66 -2.89
CA ASP A 229 0.76 -8.55 -1.59
C ASP A 229 1.30 -9.54 -0.53
N PHE A 230 2.18 -10.46 -0.94
CA PHE A 230 2.88 -11.40 -0.03
C PHE A 230 4.30 -10.94 0.32
N VAL A 231 4.87 -9.98 -0.43
CA VAL A 231 6.28 -9.58 -0.36
C VAL A 231 6.71 -9.23 1.07
N PHE A 232 6.00 -8.30 1.71
CA PHE A 232 6.36 -7.86 3.05
C PHE A 232 6.23 -9.00 4.05
N HIS A 233 5.14 -9.79 3.97
CA HIS A 233 4.92 -10.91 4.86
C HIS A 233 6.05 -11.93 4.74
N ARG A 234 6.43 -12.36 3.52
CA ARG A 234 7.56 -13.28 3.31
C ARG A 234 8.86 -12.76 3.89
N ALA A 235 9.13 -11.46 3.75
CA ALA A 235 10.34 -10.83 4.26
C ALA A 235 10.37 -10.73 5.80
N SER A 236 9.22 -10.82 6.46
CA SER A 236 9.09 -10.48 7.89
C SER A 236 8.81 -11.67 8.81
N VAL A 237 8.55 -12.86 8.26
CA VAL A 237 8.15 -14.04 9.05
C VAL A 237 8.93 -15.29 8.69
N SER A 238 8.87 -16.28 9.58
CA SER A 238 9.41 -17.62 9.34
C SER A 238 8.70 -18.35 8.20
N ASP A 239 9.39 -19.31 7.56
CA ASP A 239 8.78 -20.16 6.51
C ASP A 239 7.50 -20.85 7.00
N ARG A 240 7.43 -21.23 8.29
CA ARG A 240 6.23 -21.84 8.89
C ARG A 240 5.03 -20.90 8.79
N SER A 241 5.19 -19.64 9.18
CA SER A 241 4.10 -18.66 9.22
C SER A 241 3.70 -18.23 7.80
N PHE A 242 4.67 -18.05 6.91
CA PHE A 242 4.40 -17.81 5.50
C PHE A 242 3.61 -18.97 4.87
N ASP A 243 4.02 -20.22 5.11
CA ASP A 243 3.30 -21.41 4.63
C ASP A 243 1.90 -21.53 5.21
N ALA A 244 1.66 -21.08 6.44
CA ALA A 244 0.33 -21.04 7.04
C ALA A 244 -0.59 -20.04 6.30
N THR A 245 -0.10 -18.84 6.02
CA THR A 245 -0.81 -17.84 5.21
C THR A 245 -1.11 -18.35 3.81
N VAL A 246 -0.11 -18.92 3.13
CA VAL A 246 -0.27 -19.47 1.77
C VAL A 246 -1.25 -20.64 1.75
N ARG A 247 -1.18 -21.55 2.72
CA ARG A 247 -2.15 -22.65 2.85
C ARG A 247 -3.56 -22.11 2.98
N ARG A 248 -3.75 -21.11 3.85
CA ARG A 248 -5.06 -20.49 4.04
C ARG A 248 -5.58 -19.80 2.79
N TYR A 249 -4.72 -19.05 2.11
CA TYR A 249 -5.02 -18.42 0.84
C TYR A 249 -5.50 -19.44 -0.21
N VAL A 250 -4.83 -20.60 -0.31
CA VAL A 250 -5.24 -21.69 -1.21
C VAL A 250 -6.56 -22.36 -0.78
N GLU A 251 -6.77 -22.59 0.52
CA GLU A 251 -8.04 -23.11 1.06
C GLU A 251 -9.24 -22.21 0.70
N ARG A 252 -9.00 -20.92 0.51
CA ARG A 252 -9.99 -19.92 0.09
C ARG A 252 -10.11 -19.71 -1.42
N GLY A 253 -9.43 -20.52 -2.22
CA GLY A 253 -9.50 -20.48 -3.69
C GLY A 253 -8.37 -19.71 -4.37
N GLY A 254 -7.43 -19.18 -3.58
CA GLY A 254 -6.21 -18.57 -4.09
C GLY A 254 -5.36 -19.55 -4.91
N ARG A 255 -4.75 -19.05 -5.98
CA ARG A 255 -3.84 -19.82 -6.84
C ARG A 255 -2.40 -19.47 -6.51
N VAL A 256 -1.52 -20.48 -6.47
CA VAL A 256 -0.09 -20.32 -6.22
C VAL A 256 0.72 -21.13 -7.22
N TRP A 257 2.02 -20.82 -7.33
CA TRP A 257 2.98 -21.57 -8.13
C TRP A 257 4.17 -22.02 -7.26
N PRO A 258 4.96 -23.01 -7.70
CA PRO A 258 5.98 -23.62 -6.85
C PRO A 258 7.00 -22.66 -6.24
N LYS A 259 7.42 -21.64 -6.99
CA LYS A 259 8.41 -20.64 -6.53
C LYS A 259 7.79 -19.36 -5.97
N LEU A 260 6.52 -19.36 -5.54
CA LEU A 260 5.88 -18.14 -5.00
C LEU A 260 6.72 -17.53 -3.87
N ALA A 261 7.19 -18.37 -2.95
CA ALA A 261 7.93 -17.92 -1.79
C ALA A 261 9.25 -17.25 -2.23
N GLU A 262 10.05 -17.94 -3.04
CA GLU A 262 11.32 -17.43 -3.55
C GLU A 262 11.12 -16.20 -4.43
N HIS A 263 10.04 -16.16 -5.21
CA HIS A 263 9.65 -14.99 -6.00
C HIS A 263 9.39 -13.77 -5.11
N CYS A 264 8.68 -13.93 -4.00
CA CYS A 264 8.48 -12.83 -3.03
C CYS A 264 9.82 -12.31 -2.48
N THR A 265 10.77 -13.22 -2.20
CA THR A 265 12.11 -12.86 -1.73
C THR A 265 12.91 -12.08 -2.79
N GLU A 266 12.85 -12.50 -4.05
CA GLU A 266 13.51 -11.79 -5.16
C GLU A 266 12.84 -10.45 -5.43
N LEU A 267 11.51 -10.39 -5.40
CA LEU A 267 10.74 -9.14 -5.55
C LEU A 267 11.05 -8.16 -4.42
N TYR A 268 11.17 -8.61 -3.16
CA TYR A 268 11.61 -7.77 -2.04
C TYR A 268 13.02 -7.20 -2.26
N SER A 269 13.91 -7.99 -2.87
CA SER A 269 15.28 -7.54 -3.17
C SER A 269 15.34 -6.37 -4.16
N THR A 270 14.24 -6.06 -4.86
CA THR A 270 14.12 -4.89 -5.75
C THR A 270 13.75 -3.59 -5.02
N SER A 271 13.63 -3.59 -3.69
CA SER A 271 13.32 -2.36 -2.93
C SER A 271 14.26 -1.18 -3.23
N PRO A 272 15.59 -1.37 -3.38
CA PRO A 272 16.49 -0.30 -3.83
C PRO A 272 16.15 0.26 -5.23
N LEU A 273 15.63 -0.59 -6.13
CA LEU A 273 15.18 -0.18 -7.46
C LEU A 273 13.97 0.75 -7.37
N ALA A 274 12.97 0.38 -6.58
CA ALA A 274 11.78 1.20 -6.32
C ALA A 274 12.16 2.56 -5.72
N TYR A 275 13.09 2.58 -4.76
CA TYR A 275 13.57 3.83 -4.18
C TYR A 275 14.37 4.69 -5.17
N GLY A 276 15.16 4.07 -6.06
CA GLY A 276 15.80 4.77 -7.18
C GLY A 276 14.81 5.45 -8.12
N LEU A 277 13.71 4.77 -8.49
CA LEU A 277 12.64 5.37 -9.31
C LEU A 277 11.96 6.55 -8.60
N TYR A 278 11.70 6.42 -7.30
CA TYR A 278 11.17 7.50 -6.48
C TYR A 278 12.12 8.70 -6.46
N ALA A 279 13.41 8.48 -6.20
CA ALA A 279 14.42 9.53 -6.19
C ALA A 279 14.52 10.27 -7.55
N LEU A 280 14.43 9.55 -8.68
CA LEU A 280 14.38 10.16 -10.01
C LEU A 280 13.10 10.98 -10.24
N THR A 281 12.00 10.60 -9.61
CA THR A 281 10.72 11.31 -9.72
C THR A 281 10.73 12.60 -8.90
N THR A 282 11.31 12.59 -7.70
CA THR A 282 11.38 13.80 -6.86
C THR A 282 12.52 14.73 -7.26
N GLY A 283 13.62 14.20 -7.79
CA GLY A 283 14.84 14.97 -8.08
C GLY A 283 15.52 15.54 -6.82
N ASP A 284 15.14 15.06 -5.64
CA ASP A 284 15.65 15.54 -4.35
C ASP A 284 17.08 14.99 -4.14
N PRO A 285 18.10 15.83 -3.94
CA PRO A 285 19.48 15.38 -3.71
C PRO A 285 19.61 14.36 -2.58
N ALA A 286 18.83 14.48 -1.49
CA ALA A 286 18.89 13.54 -0.38
C ALA A 286 18.35 12.15 -0.76
N HIS A 287 17.27 12.10 -1.54
CA HIS A 287 16.74 10.83 -2.05
C HIS A 287 17.69 10.20 -3.08
N LEU A 288 18.31 11.01 -3.94
CA LEU A 288 19.30 10.52 -4.92
C LEU A 288 20.52 9.90 -4.22
N GLU A 289 21.06 10.57 -3.19
CA GLU A 289 22.20 10.06 -2.42
C GLU A 289 21.84 8.75 -1.69
N ALA A 290 20.69 8.72 -1.01
CA ALA A 290 20.23 7.53 -0.30
C ALA A 290 19.93 6.37 -1.26
N ALA A 291 19.38 6.62 -2.45
CA ALA A 291 19.17 5.60 -3.47
C ALA A 291 20.49 5.03 -3.99
N ALA A 292 21.49 5.89 -4.25
CA ALA A 292 22.82 5.45 -4.66
C ALA A 292 23.47 4.54 -3.61
N ALA A 293 23.34 4.86 -2.32
CA ALA A 293 23.87 4.03 -1.24
C ALA A 293 23.21 2.64 -1.16
N GLN A 294 21.90 2.55 -1.43
CA GLN A 294 21.17 1.27 -1.43
C GLN A 294 21.44 0.42 -2.68
N LEU A 295 21.69 1.06 -3.84
CA LEU A 295 21.96 0.37 -5.11
C LEU A 295 23.41 -0.11 -5.24
N GLY A 296 24.33 0.49 -4.48
CA GLY A 296 25.74 0.14 -4.43
C GLY A 296 26.29 0.17 -3.01
N PRO A 297 25.82 -0.73 -2.11
CA PRO A 297 26.34 -0.80 -0.75
C PRO A 297 27.85 -1.09 -0.80
N GLN A 298 28.64 -0.30 -0.08
CA GLN A 298 30.10 -0.46 0.04
C GLN A 298 30.48 -1.72 0.83
#